data_AF-A0A3L6PFN5-F1
#
_entry.id   AF-A0A3L6PFN5-F1
#
_cell.length_a   1.000
_cell.length_b   1.000
_cell.length_c   1.000
_cell.angle_alpha   90.00
_cell.angle_beta   90.00
_cell.angle_gamma   90.00
#
_symmetry.space_group_name_H-M   'P 1'
#
loop_
_entity.id
_entity.type
_entity.pdbx_description
1 polymer ?
#
loop_
_entity_poly.entity_id
_entity_poly.type
_entity_poly.pdbx_seq_one_letter_code
_entity_poly.pdbx_strand_id
1 'polypeptide(L)' 'MPRHLLLAIRNNEELGRLLVGVTIAHGGVLPNINPALLPKETTKKASSGGSKEAKSPEKAAKSPKKA' A
#
# COMPACT_ATOMS: atom_id res chain seq x y z
N MET A 1 6.92 -17.01 3.56
CA MET A 1 6.97 -17.91 2.37
C MET A 1 5.66 -18.02 1.59
N PRO A 2 4.47 -18.21 2.20
CA PRO A 2 3.20 -18.38 1.43
C PRO A 2 2.87 -17.24 0.45
N ARG A 3 3.22 -15.99 0.82
CA ARG A 3 3.14 -14.81 -0.05
C ARG A 3 3.87 -14.99 -1.38
N HIS A 4 5.07 -15.56 -1.39
CA HIS A 4 5.89 -15.72 -2.60
C HIS A 4 5.25 -16.69 -3.59
N LEU A 5 4.66 -17.78 -3.08
CA LEU A 5 3.93 -18.73 -3.91
C LEU A 5 2.71 -18.06 -4.57
N LEU A 6 1.93 -17.30 -3.79
CA LEU A 6 0.78 -16.59 -4.34
C LEU A 6 1.18 -15.55 -5.39
N LEU A 7 2.25 -14.79 -5.16
CA LEU A 7 2.76 -13.82 -6.13
C LEU A 7 3.26 -14.51 -7.41
N ALA A 8 3.97 -15.63 -7.30
CA ALA A 8 4.43 -16.37 -8.47
C ALA A 8 3.26 -16.92 -9.29
N ILE A 9 2.26 -17.49 -8.62
CA ILE A 9 1.07 -18.07 -9.28
C ILE A 9 0.20 -16.98 -9.91
N ARG A 10 -0.06 -15.86 -9.23
CA ARG A 10 -0.99 -14.83 -9.71
C ARG A 10 -0.38 -13.85 -10.72
N ASN A 11 0.94 -13.74 -10.78
CA ASN A 11 1.63 -12.99 -11.85
C ASN A 11 1.88 -13.81 -13.11
N ASN A 12 1.60 -15.12 -13.10
CA ASN A 12 1.73 -16.00 -14.25
C ASN A 12 0.34 -16.39 -14.77
N GLU A 13 0.11 -16.18 -16.06
CA GLU A 13 -1.20 -16.42 -16.68
C GLU A 13 -1.59 -17.90 -16.71
N GLU A 14 -0.66 -18.79 -17.04
CA GLU A 14 -0.89 -20.22 -17.14
C GLU A 14 -1.19 -20.83 -15.77
N LEU A 15 -0.39 -20.51 -14.76
CA LEU A 15 -0.60 -20.96 -13.38
C LEU A 15 -1.88 -20.37 -12.78
N GLY A 16 -2.18 -19.11 -13.10
CA GLY A 16 -3.42 -18.45 -12.66
C GLY A 16 -4.67 -19.11 -13.22
N ARG A 17 -4.63 -19.56 -14.48
CA ARG A 17 -5.71 -20.32 -15.14
C ARG A 17 -5.79 -21.76 -14.63
N LEU A 18 -4.65 -22.41 -14.40
CA LEU A 18 -4.59 -23.78 -13.91
C LEU A 18 -5.12 -23.91 -12.47
N LEU A 19 -4.88 -22.91 -11.63
CA LEU A 19 -5.25 -22.89 -10.20
C LEU A 19 -6.46 -21.99 -9.91
N VAL A 20 -7.42 -21.93 -10.84
CA VAL A 20 -8.71 -21.27 -10.62
C VAL A 20 -9.47 -22.00 -9.50
N GLY A 21 -10.04 -21.25 -8.55
CA GLY A 21 -10.80 -21.79 -7.42
C GLY A 21 -9.96 -22.32 -6.26
N VAL A 22 -8.65 -22.45 -6.41
CA VAL A 22 -7.75 -22.86 -5.31
C VAL A 22 -7.45 -21.69 -4.39
N THR A 23 -7.60 -21.91 -3.07
CA THR A 23 -7.25 -20.93 -2.03
C THR A 23 -5.89 -21.26 -1.42
N ILE A 24 -4.97 -20.30 -1.41
CA ILE A 24 -3.65 -20.44 -0.78
C ILE A 24 -3.71 -19.82 0.63
N ALA A 25 -3.65 -20.66 1.66
CA ALA A 25 -3.63 -20.19 3.05
C ALA A 25 -2.43 -19.25 3.30
N HIS A 26 -2.66 -18.16 4.05
CA HIS A 26 -1.66 -17.13 4.36
C HIS A 26 -1.00 -16.43 3.15
N GLY A 27 -1.54 -16.56 1.93
CA GLY A 27 -0.99 -15.94 0.72
C GLY A 27 -1.38 -14.46 0.53
N GLY A 28 -2.51 -14.02 1.08
CA GLY A 28 -3.07 -12.69 0.85
C GLY A 28 -3.49 -12.48 -0.62
N VAL A 29 -3.39 -11.25 -1.12
CA VAL A 29 -3.78 -10.89 -2.51
C VAL A 29 -2.71 -10.06 -3.23
N LEU A 30 -2.77 -10.00 -4.57
CA LEU A 30 -1.94 -9.09 -5.35
C LEU A 30 -2.32 -7.63 -5.03
N PRO A 31 -1.34 -6.74 -4.77
CA PRO A 31 -1.63 -5.32 -4.62
C PRO A 31 -2.19 -4.75 -5.94
N ASN A 32 -3.40 -4.22 -5.88
CA ASN A 32 -4.04 -3.51 -6.98
C ASN A 32 -4.96 -2.44 -6.40
N ILE A 33 -4.77 -1.18 -6.79
CA ILE A 33 -5.57 -0.05 -6.33
C ILE A 33 -6.34 0.49 -7.52
N ASN A 34 -7.68 0.56 -7.40
CA ASN A 34 -8.52 1.14 -8.45
C ASN A 34 -8.18 2.64 -8.61
N PRO A 35 -7.93 3.15 -9.83
CA PRO A 35 -7.62 4.56 -10.06
C PRO A 35 -8.65 5.54 -9.49
N ALA A 36 -9.92 5.15 -9.36
CA ALA A 36 -10.95 5.99 -8.75
C ALA A 36 -10.73 6.25 -7.25
N LEU A 37 -9.96 5.38 -6.57
CA LEU A 37 -9.61 5.50 -5.16
C LEU A 37 -8.30 6.26 -4.95
N LEU A 38 -7.55 6.53 -6.01
CA LEU A 38 -6.39 7.39 -5.93
C LEU A 38 -6.86 8.82 -5.65
N PRO A 39 -6.11 9.59 -4.85
CA PRO A 39 -6.36 11.02 -4.71
C PRO A 39 -6.45 11.65 -6.11
N LYS A 40 -7.49 12.45 -6.36
CA LYS A 40 -7.62 13.19 -7.63
C LYS A 40 -6.38 14.07 -7.77
N GLU A 41 -5.56 13.79 -8.77
CA GLU A 41 -4.30 14.46 -9.11
C GLU A 41 -4.32 15.97 -8.75
N THR A 42 -3.78 16.31 -7.59
CA THR A 42 -3.19 17.62 -7.36
C THR A 42 -1.69 17.45 -7.62
N THR A 43 -1.32 17.61 -8.89
CA THR A 43 0.00 18.04 -9.36
C THR A 43 1.22 17.65 -8.51
N LYS A 44 2.00 16.68 -9.02
CA LYS A 44 3.41 16.37 -8.66
C LYS A 44 4.14 17.42 -7.82
N LYS A 45 4.56 17.07 -6.60
CA LYS A 45 5.92 17.37 -6.11
C LYS A 45 6.36 16.52 -4.90
N ALA A 46 7.59 16.03 -5.02
CA ALA A 46 8.56 15.70 -3.97
C ALA A 46 8.41 14.37 -3.19
N SER A 47 9.05 13.33 -3.75
CA SER A 47 10.11 12.54 -3.10
C SER A 47 10.20 12.52 -1.56
N SER A 48 9.97 11.36 -0.98
CA SER A 48 10.86 10.63 -0.04
C SER A 48 9.96 9.62 0.69
N GLY A 49 10.23 8.33 0.59
CA GLY A 49 11.23 7.70 1.46
C GLY A 49 10.48 7.17 2.68
N GLY A 50 10.33 5.85 2.74
CA GLY A 50 9.47 5.22 3.74
C GLY A 50 9.95 5.37 5.19
N SER A 51 9.07 4.89 6.06
CA SER A 51 9.29 4.33 7.40
C SER A 51 8.79 5.13 8.62
N LYS A 52 8.13 4.35 9.49
CA LYS A 52 7.97 4.46 10.96
C LYS A 52 6.71 5.11 11.54
N GLU A 53 5.79 4.22 11.92
CA GLU A 53 5.29 3.98 13.29
C GLU A 53 5.20 5.12 14.33
N ALA A 54 4.01 5.13 14.95
CA ALA A 54 3.70 5.31 16.37
C ALA A 54 3.56 6.72 16.99
N LYS A 55 2.39 6.86 17.67
CA LYS A 55 2.04 7.68 18.85
C LYS A 55 1.79 9.19 18.69
N SER A 56 0.52 9.57 18.81
CA SER A 56 0.05 10.83 19.41
C SER A 56 0.40 10.92 20.91
N PRO A 57 0.14 12.03 21.63
CA PRO A 57 0.22 13.48 21.32
C PRO A 57 1.01 14.28 22.40
N GLU A 58 1.53 15.48 22.12
CA GLU A 58 1.82 16.44 23.20
C GLU A 58 1.60 17.91 22.78
N LYS A 59 1.24 18.70 23.78
CA LYS A 59 0.49 19.95 23.81
C LYS A 59 1.44 21.13 24.06
N ALA A 60 1.02 22.33 23.64
CA ALA A 60 1.61 23.66 23.89
C ALA A 60 2.92 23.95 23.10
N ALA A 61 3.12 25.11 22.47
CA ALA A 61 2.81 26.45 22.94
C ALA A 61 2.59 27.47 21.78
N LYS A 62 1.57 28.31 21.98
CA LYS A 62 1.42 29.75 21.67
C LYS A 62 2.29 30.39 20.57
N SER A 63 1.60 30.96 19.58
CA SER A 63 1.99 32.12 18.74
C SER A 63 2.60 33.28 19.55
N PRO A 64 3.35 34.23 18.96
CA PRO A 64 2.71 35.32 18.20
C PRO A 64 3.49 35.91 17.00
N LYS A 65 2.73 36.70 16.22
CA LYS A 65 3.09 37.59 15.10
C LYS A 65 4.05 38.73 15.48
N LYS A 66 4.54 39.43 14.42
CA LYS A 66 5.09 40.80 14.32
C LYS A 66 6.63 40.82 14.24
N ALA A 67 7.30 41.52 13.33
CA ALA A 67 6.99 42.77 12.61
C ALA A 67 7.20 42.66 11.08
#